data_AF-A0A1Z3N4A5-F1
#
_entry.id   AF-A0A1Z3N4A5-F1
#
_cell.length_a   1.000
_cell.length_b   1.000
_cell.length_c   1.000
_cell.angle_alpha   90.00
_cell.angle_beta   90.00
_cell.angle_gamma   90.00
#
_symmetry.space_group_name_H-M   'P 1'
#
loop_
_entity.id
_entity.type
_entity.pdbx_description
1 polymer ?
#
loop_
_entity_poly.entity_id
_entity_poly.type
_entity_poly.pdbx_seq_one_letter_code
_entity_poly.pdbx_strand_id
1 'polypeptide(L)'
;MFLSRLILAAVFVLSACTHLTKTPVNESSLLTDKVVPLPPHKRTPAAEELDWWAANERQVKSAVCRLKLPVTTEEIQRYYKNLPVEDGYEAGTHEVAGVVLNNERPHLVLAFSRLLTLGRESASPEKVIKDFQKEFKIGPGCDKALCAAQKIFGADVGPQMLYLMDRFDVNTSPYSFTSASLFTAGEIADVIRTFELVKPDQLPFGFNKQLIKFKRGYTRASYGNDGGKVLANASIELFDSWSEQSSIMRQYTLYHEIAHNHSDNQFSDYDRSVTWLELSNWKESKAGGFEVEKKKALQGHPFVSRYGESNPFEDFAESVTAYRFSPNLLKKKSAEKYNLIKYLVHDGQEYTSSKNCGDTGVSKKFQKEIDRDDGLTNTDKERVLKACRQPFYQTLLGHMPVSFFDSCVNYEATQIWAKQNGSRYPDLVPQALFDPKLRVSTLKFTKLRSELATALQPELTDWILDSVQTFAYQLRSDMNNAEYCDVWAQLNRKVYPDIDRDNKWRYNGIFVSHDYSPKAGAARGICLDLAAGFVPTSKSTLSTVKSWIKETGHISTQGPLKERGISRETLLKYITDRTNVTVR
;
A
#
# COMPACT_ATOMS: atom_id res chain seq x y z
N MET A 1 -41.00 43.80 -3.03
CA MET A 1 -39.53 43.96 -2.97
C MET A 1 -39.00 43.05 -1.87
N PHE A 2 -38.10 42.15 -2.26
CA PHE A 2 -37.14 41.36 -1.47
C PHE A 2 -37.59 40.42 -0.33
N LEU A 3 -37.35 39.14 -0.62
CA LEU A 3 -37.21 37.95 0.23
C LEU A 3 -36.64 38.18 1.63
N SER A 4 -37.12 37.38 2.60
CA SER A 4 -36.25 36.78 3.61
C SER A 4 -36.86 35.53 4.26
N ARG A 5 -36.16 34.40 4.05
CA ARG A 5 -35.80 33.31 4.97
C ARG A 5 -36.91 32.44 5.60
N LEU A 6 -36.93 31.12 5.30
CA LEU A 6 -36.19 30.03 5.96
C LEU A 6 -36.64 29.80 7.42
N ILE A 7 -37.21 28.62 7.71
CA ILE A 7 -36.92 27.80 8.89
C ILE A 7 -37.48 26.38 8.66
N LEU A 8 -36.59 25.40 8.86
CA LEU A 8 -36.83 23.96 9.00
C LEU A 8 -37.75 23.65 10.20
N ALA A 9 -38.55 22.58 10.08
CA ALA A 9 -38.68 21.50 11.07
C ALA A 9 -39.77 20.55 10.55
N ALA A 10 -39.42 19.36 10.06
CA ALA A 10 -39.29 18.13 10.85
C ALA A 10 -40.64 17.41 11.01
N VAL A 11 -40.56 16.06 11.04
CA VAL A 11 -41.40 15.11 11.81
C VAL A 11 -42.11 14.00 11.00
N PHE A 12 -41.49 12.82 11.09
CA PHE A 12 -42.06 11.50 11.46
C PHE A 12 -42.68 10.53 10.42
N VAL A 13 -42.22 9.27 10.60
CA VAL A 13 -42.99 8.00 10.72
C VAL A 13 -43.23 7.14 9.47
N LEU A 14 -42.48 6.02 9.49
CA LEU A 14 -42.91 4.62 9.41
C LEU A 14 -44.02 4.19 8.43
N SER A 15 -43.76 2.98 7.94
CA SER A 15 -44.70 1.93 7.52
C SER A 15 -45.44 2.13 6.21
N ALA A 16 -45.20 1.24 5.24
CA ALA A 16 -46.12 0.14 5.00
C ALA A 16 -45.62 -0.74 3.84
N CYS A 17 -45.48 -2.03 4.13
CA CYS A 17 -45.58 -3.08 3.13
C CYS A 17 -47.05 -3.18 2.67
N THR A 18 -47.29 -3.12 1.37
CA THR A 18 -48.54 -3.58 0.71
C THR A 18 -48.15 -4.14 -0.66
N HIS A 19 -48.07 -5.46 -0.82
CA HIS A 19 -49.12 -6.37 -1.32
C HIS A 19 -49.42 -6.31 -2.84
N LEU A 20 -49.06 -7.42 -3.52
CA LEU A 20 -49.76 -8.17 -4.60
C LEU A 20 -50.06 -7.44 -5.93
N THR A 21 -49.80 -8.06 -7.09
CA THR A 21 -50.61 -9.17 -7.62
C THR A 21 -49.84 -10.19 -8.47
N LYS A 22 -50.25 -11.46 -8.31
CA LYS A 22 -50.00 -12.58 -9.21
C LYS A 22 -50.96 -12.49 -10.40
N THR A 23 -50.50 -12.93 -11.57
CA THR A 23 -51.36 -13.34 -12.69
C THR A 23 -50.98 -14.76 -13.12
N PRO A 24 -51.95 -15.66 -13.37
CA PRO A 24 -51.70 -17.04 -13.74
C PRO A 24 -51.59 -17.24 -15.27
N VAL A 25 -50.72 -18.20 -15.61
CA VAL A 25 -50.75 -19.21 -16.68
C VAL A 25 -51.66 -18.99 -17.90
N ASN A 26 -51.08 -19.19 -19.09
CA ASN A 26 -51.75 -19.97 -20.14
C ASN A 26 -50.77 -20.87 -20.90
N GLU A 27 -51.21 -22.11 -21.12
CA GLU A 27 -50.51 -23.25 -21.70
C GLU A 27 -50.53 -23.29 -23.24
N SER A 28 -49.74 -24.25 -23.77
CA SER A 28 -49.88 -24.95 -25.06
C SER A 28 -49.04 -24.38 -26.22
N SER A 29 -48.36 -25.17 -27.08
CA SER A 29 -48.49 -26.58 -27.45
C SER A 29 -47.17 -27.15 -28.05
N LEU A 30 -47.00 -28.47 -27.86
CA LEU A 30 -46.48 -29.47 -28.80
C LEU A 30 -45.22 -29.17 -29.64
N LEU A 31 -44.16 -29.93 -29.35
CA LEU A 31 -43.42 -30.69 -30.37
C LEU A 31 -42.76 -31.91 -29.70
N THR A 32 -43.34 -33.08 -29.97
CA THR A 32 -42.77 -34.39 -29.70
C THR A 32 -41.64 -34.66 -30.68
N ASP A 33 -40.45 -35.01 -30.19
CA ASP A 33 -39.53 -35.82 -30.97
C ASP A 33 -38.78 -36.87 -30.13
N LYS A 34 -38.69 -38.02 -30.79
CA LYS A 34 -38.28 -39.36 -30.37
C LYS A 34 -37.07 -39.44 -29.43
N VAL A 35 -37.28 -40.16 -28.33
CA VAL A 35 -36.23 -40.67 -27.44
C VAL A 35 -35.43 -41.76 -28.15
N VAL A 36 -34.15 -41.50 -28.39
CA VAL A 36 -33.14 -42.53 -28.70
C VAL A 36 -32.56 -43.01 -27.37
N PRO A 37 -32.61 -44.31 -27.03
CA PRO A 37 -31.95 -44.81 -25.83
C PRO A 37 -30.43 -44.85 -26.08
N LEU A 38 -29.71 -43.91 -25.48
CA LEU A 38 -28.26 -44.01 -25.36
C LEU A 38 -27.92 -45.10 -24.31
N PRO A 39 -26.91 -45.96 -24.56
CA PRO A 39 -26.49 -46.96 -23.60
C PRO A 39 -25.97 -46.29 -22.33
N PRO A 40 -26.07 -46.93 -21.16
CA PRO A 40 -25.58 -46.38 -19.91
C PRO A 40 -24.05 -46.41 -19.92
N HIS A 41 -23.42 -45.38 -20.49
CA HIS A 41 -22.05 -45.04 -20.14
C HIS A 41 -22.06 -44.40 -18.75
N LYS A 42 -22.20 -45.28 -17.75
CA LYS A 42 -21.71 -45.09 -16.39
C LYS A 42 -20.21 -44.80 -16.45
N ARG A 43 -19.88 -43.52 -16.50
CA ARG A 43 -19.04 -42.83 -15.49
C ARG A 43 -18.94 -41.38 -15.92
N THR A 44 -19.80 -40.53 -15.34
CA THR A 44 -19.29 -39.23 -14.89
C THR A 44 -18.07 -39.57 -14.03
N PRO A 45 -16.87 -39.04 -14.32
CA PRO A 45 -15.80 -39.13 -13.35
C PRO A 45 -16.37 -38.56 -12.06
N ALA A 46 -16.41 -39.37 -10.99
CA ALA A 46 -16.61 -38.80 -9.68
C ALA A 46 -15.64 -37.63 -9.55
N ALA A 47 -16.05 -36.56 -8.88
CA ALA A 47 -15.09 -35.66 -8.28
C ALA A 47 -13.97 -36.54 -7.70
N GLU A 48 -12.76 -36.52 -8.28
CA GLU A 48 -11.57 -36.71 -7.46
C GLU A 48 -11.78 -35.69 -6.34
N GLU A 49 -12.22 -36.17 -5.18
CA GLU A 49 -13.03 -35.39 -4.23
C GLU A 49 -12.33 -34.08 -3.97
N LEU A 50 -12.96 -32.96 -4.38
CA LEU A 50 -12.48 -31.65 -3.96
C LEU A 50 -12.39 -31.71 -2.44
N ASP A 51 -11.19 -31.54 -1.90
CA ASP A 51 -11.00 -31.36 -0.48
C ASP A 51 -11.61 -29.99 -0.12
N TRP A 52 -11.92 -29.79 1.16
CA TRP A 52 -12.41 -28.50 1.63
C TRP A 52 -11.38 -27.39 1.33
N TRP A 53 -10.09 -27.72 1.40
CA TRP A 53 -8.96 -26.84 1.13
C TRP A 53 -8.25 -27.17 -0.19
N ALA A 54 -7.56 -26.19 -0.78
CA ALA A 54 -6.80 -26.36 -2.02
C ALA A 54 -5.46 -27.09 -1.86
N ALA A 55 -4.98 -27.26 -0.62
CA ALA A 55 -3.79 -28.05 -0.31
C ALA A 55 -3.87 -28.67 1.10
N ASN A 56 -3.28 -29.84 1.26
CA ASN A 56 -3.13 -30.47 2.58
C ASN A 56 -1.82 -30.07 3.27
N GLU A 57 -1.68 -30.39 4.56
CA GLU A 57 -0.49 -30.03 5.35
C GLU A 57 0.82 -30.53 4.74
N ARG A 58 0.83 -31.73 4.13
CA ARG A 58 2.05 -32.26 3.50
C ARG A 58 2.51 -31.35 2.36
N GLN A 59 1.57 -30.90 1.51
CA GLN A 59 1.86 -30.00 0.39
C GLN A 59 2.37 -28.64 0.87
N VAL A 60 1.72 -28.05 1.88
CA VAL A 60 2.15 -26.77 2.48
C VAL A 60 3.55 -26.89 3.08
N LYS A 61 3.83 -27.97 3.82
CA LYS A 61 5.13 -28.24 4.42
C LYS A 61 6.23 -28.45 3.37
N SER A 62 5.91 -29.11 2.26
CA SER A 62 6.86 -29.37 1.17
C SER A 62 6.96 -28.26 0.11
N ALA A 63 6.32 -27.11 0.32
CA ALA A 63 6.29 -26.03 -0.65
C ALA A 63 7.71 -25.57 -1.03
N VAL A 64 8.00 -25.56 -2.33
CA VAL A 64 9.31 -25.14 -2.87
C VAL A 64 9.47 -23.61 -2.82
N CYS A 65 10.68 -23.11 -3.03
CA CYS A 65 10.98 -21.66 -3.13
C CYS A 65 10.58 -20.85 -1.88
N ARG A 66 10.67 -21.44 -0.68
CA ARG A 66 10.57 -20.69 0.57
C ARG A 66 11.81 -19.83 0.76
N LEU A 67 11.61 -18.54 1.05
CA LEU A 67 12.68 -17.68 1.53
C LEU A 67 13.14 -18.18 2.90
N LYS A 68 14.41 -17.97 3.24
CA LYS A 68 14.91 -18.25 4.58
C LYS A 68 14.84 -16.98 5.41
N LEU A 69 13.86 -16.88 6.29
CA LEU A 69 13.69 -15.75 7.21
C LEU A 69 14.15 -16.12 8.63
N PRO A 70 14.65 -15.17 9.43
CA PRO A 70 14.92 -15.39 10.84
C PRO A 70 13.58 -15.55 11.58
N VAL A 71 13.35 -16.71 12.19
CA VAL A 71 12.07 -17.03 12.85
C VAL A 71 12.18 -17.00 14.37
N THR A 72 13.38 -17.10 14.93
CA THR A 72 13.64 -17.03 16.37
C THR A 72 14.22 -15.69 16.79
N THR A 73 14.11 -15.34 18.08
CA THR A 73 14.73 -14.14 18.65
C THR A 73 16.23 -14.07 18.36
N GLU A 74 16.95 -15.18 18.54
CA GLU A 74 18.40 -15.23 18.33
C GLU A 74 18.77 -14.99 16.86
N GLU A 75 17.99 -15.54 15.92
CA GLU A 75 18.20 -15.30 14.49
C GLU A 75 17.92 -13.86 14.11
N ILE A 76 16.87 -13.24 14.67
CA ILE A 76 16.49 -11.85 14.40
C ILE A 76 17.53 -10.89 14.98
N GLN A 77 17.98 -11.11 16.22
CA GLN A 77 19.06 -10.34 16.82
C GLN A 77 20.34 -10.45 15.99
N ARG A 78 20.69 -11.65 15.52
CA ARG A 78 21.83 -11.87 14.63
C ARG A 78 21.65 -11.14 13.30
N TYR A 79 20.45 -11.17 12.73
CA TYR A 79 20.11 -10.45 11.52
C TYR A 79 20.39 -8.94 11.66
N TYR A 80 19.85 -8.30 12.71
CA TYR A 80 20.06 -6.86 12.95
C TYR A 80 21.50 -6.50 13.31
N LYS A 81 22.20 -7.38 14.03
CA LYS A 81 23.63 -7.19 14.33
C LYS A 81 24.49 -7.18 13.06
N ASN A 82 24.11 -7.96 12.06
CA ASN A 82 24.88 -8.13 10.83
C ASN A 82 24.46 -7.19 9.69
N LEU A 83 23.42 -6.37 9.88
CA LEU A 83 23.03 -5.39 8.87
C LEU A 83 24.12 -4.31 8.74
N PRO A 84 24.49 -3.90 7.52
CA PRO A 84 25.39 -2.77 7.33
C PRO A 84 24.79 -1.50 7.92
N VAL A 85 25.64 -0.56 8.34
CA VAL A 85 25.18 0.79 8.70
C VAL A 85 24.68 1.46 7.41
N GLU A 86 23.49 2.06 7.46
CA GLU A 86 22.89 2.69 6.28
C GLU A 86 23.65 3.98 5.90
N ASP A 87 23.81 4.22 4.60
CA ASP A 87 24.38 5.46 4.10
C ASP A 87 23.50 6.66 4.50
N GLY A 88 24.11 7.72 5.03
CA GLY A 88 23.37 8.89 5.52
C GLY A 88 22.77 8.73 6.91
N TYR A 89 23.15 7.69 7.66
CA TYR A 89 22.77 7.54 9.07
C TYR A 89 23.33 8.68 9.94
N GLU A 90 22.45 9.52 10.47
CA GLU A 90 22.80 10.50 11.50
C GLU A 90 22.56 9.90 12.88
N ALA A 91 23.63 9.75 13.66
CA ALA A 91 23.55 9.37 15.06
C ALA A 91 22.75 10.42 15.85
N GLY A 92 21.81 9.97 16.68
CA GLY A 92 20.93 10.87 17.42
C GLY A 92 20.06 10.16 18.45
N THR A 93 19.34 10.96 19.23
CA THR A 93 18.33 10.51 20.17
C THR A 93 16.94 10.72 19.60
N HIS A 94 16.10 9.69 19.65
CA HIS A 94 14.72 9.71 19.20
C HIS A 94 13.80 9.31 20.35
N GLU A 95 12.67 9.98 20.52
CA GLU A 95 11.65 9.59 21.49
C GLU A 95 10.41 9.06 20.76
N VAL A 96 9.98 7.85 21.12
CA VAL A 96 8.81 7.17 20.53
C VAL A 96 7.88 6.72 21.63
N ALA A 97 6.70 7.36 21.72
CA ALA A 97 5.68 7.05 22.72
C ALA A 97 6.21 7.02 24.18
N GLY A 98 7.11 7.95 24.50
CA GLY A 98 7.79 8.07 25.79
C GLY A 98 9.06 7.24 25.93
N VAL A 99 9.42 6.40 24.95
CA VAL A 99 10.65 5.59 24.97
C VAL A 99 11.79 6.32 24.26
N VAL A 100 12.88 6.55 24.97
CA VAL A 100 14.08 7.20 24.43
C VAL A 100 15.01 6.16 23.78
N LEU A 101 15.27 6.31 22.49
CA LEU A 101 16.14 5.47 21.67
C LEU A 101 17.40 6.26 21.29
N ASN A 102 18.58 5.73 21.59
CA ASN A 102 19.85 6.40 21.33
C ASN A 102 20.60 5.69 20.22
N ASN A 103 21.08 6.43 19.22
CA ASN A 103 21.86 5.91 18.11
C ASN A 103 21.20 4.65 17.51
N GLU A 104 19.88 4.69 17.35
CA GLU A 104 19.09 3.61 16.75
C GLU A 104 18.94 3.84 15.25
N ARG A 105 18.81 2.76 14.47
CA ARG A 105 18.63 2.82 13.02
C ARG A 105 17.27 3.46 12.66
N PRO A 106 17.17 4.35 11.66
CA PRO A 106 15.93 5.08 11.39
C PRO A 106 14.75 4.17 11.01
N HIS A 107 14.99 3.10 10.25
CA HIS A 107 13.95 2.12 9.93
C HIS A 107 13.44 1.38 11.17
N LEU A 108 14.29 1.10 12.16
CA LEU A 108 13.88 0.48 13.42
C LEU A 108 13.11 1.44 14.33
N VAL A 109 13.51 2.72 14.37
CA VAL A 109 12.72 3.76 15.06
C VAL A 109 11.33 3.86 14.44
N LEU A 110 11.24 3.87 13.11
CA LEU A 110 9.99 3.94 12.38
C LEU A 110 9.12 2.69 12.59
N ALA A 111 9.70 1.49 12.46
CA ALA A 111 9.01 0.23 12.68
C ALA A 111 8.49 0.14 14.13
N PHE A 112 9.32 0.49 15.10
CA PHE A 112 8.91 0.53 16.51
C PHE A 112 7.77 1.52 16.74
N SER A 113 7.86 2.73 16.16
CA SER A 113 6.80 3.73 16.23
C SER A 113 5.48 3.21 15.67
N ARG A 114 5.50 2.55 14.51
CA ARG A 114 4.30 1.97 13.87
C ARG A 114 3.68 0.84 14.68
N LEU A 115 4.48 0.00 15.34
CA LEU A 115 3.96 -1.02 16.26
C LEU A 115 3.20 -0.41 17.45
N LEU A 116 3.53 0.82 17.85
CA LEU A 116 2.87 1.51 18.96
C LEU A 116 1.74 2.44 18.52
N THR A 117 1.59 2.72 17.23
CA THR A 117 0.49 3.54 16.73
C THR A 117 -0.78 2.72 16.59
N LEU A 118 -1.92 3.39 16.76
CA LEU A 118 -3.22 2.81 16.43
C LEU A 118 -3.25 2.46 14.94
N GLY A 119 -3.95 1.37 14.61
CA GLY A 119 -4.23 1.04 13.21
C GLY A 119 -5.28 1.98 12.61
N ARG A 120 -6.13 1.45 11.71
CA ARG A 120 -7.16 2.25 11.02
C ARG A 120 -7.99 3.10 12.01
N GLU A 121 -8.30 4.33 11.60
CA GLU A 121 -8.84 5.45 12.40
C GLU A 121 -10.12 5.18 13.20
N SER A 122 -10.81 4.04 12.99
CA SER A 122 -12.08 3.71 13.64
C SER A 122 -11.98 2.75 14.83
N ALA A 123 -10.82 2.12 15.08
CA ALA A 123 -10.65 1.20 16.20
C ALA A 123 -10.00 1.91 17.41
N SER A 124 -10.81 2.30 18.40
CA SER A 124 -10.27 2.78 19.68
C SER A 124 -9.81 1.57 20.52
N PRO A 125 -8.52 1.37 20.78
CA PRO A 125 -8.06 0.23 21.58
C PRO A 125 -8.69 0.29 22.97
N GLU A 126 -8.82 -0.86 23.63
CA GLU A 126 -9.38 -0.91 24.99
C GLU A 126 -8.59 -0.06 25.98
N LYS A 127 -7.28 0.08 25.75
CA LYS A 127 -6.37 0.91 26.55
C LYS A 127 -5.45 1.71 25.64
N VAL A 128 -5.60 3.03 25.66
CA VAL A 128 -4.63 3.96 25.06
C VAL A 128 -3.49 4.17 26.05
N ILE A 129 -2.31 3.65 25.73
CA ILE A 129 -1.11 3.84 26.55
C ILE A 129 -0.42 5.12 26.09
N LYS A 130 -0.39 6.12 26.98
CA LYS A 130 0.21 7.44 26.68
C LYS A 130 1.73 7.47 26.87
N ASP A 131 2.25 6.62 27.74
CA ASP A 131 3.66 6.54 28.11
C ASP A 131 4.05 5.07 28.28
N PHE A 132 4.67 4.50 27.23
CA PHE A 132 5.09 3.11 27.21
C PHE A 132 6.30 2.86 28.12
N GLN A 133 7.19 3.86 28.28
CA GLN A 133 8.35 3.73 29.15
C GLN A 133 7.92 3.49 30.59
N LYS A 134 6.93 4.25 31.08
CA LYS A 134 6.37 4.08 32.42
C LYS A 134 5.54 2.80 32.55
N GLU A 135 4.65 2.52 31.61
CA GLU A 135 3.75 1.36 31.66
C GLU A 135 4.53 0.03 31.69
N PHE A 136 5.58 -0.09 30.87
CA PHE A 136 6.38 -1.32 30.73
C PHE A 136 7.71 -1.29 31.49
N LYS A 137 7.92 -0.26 32.34
CA LYS A 137 9.13 -0.11 33.17
C LYS A 137 10.42 -0.22 32.34
N ILE A 138 10.47 0.49 31.22
CA ILE A 138 11.62 0.50 30.31
C ILE A 138 12.71 1.38 30.96
N GLY A 139 13.79 0.75 31.41
CA GLY A 139 14.91 1.45 32.05
C GLY A 139 15.78 2.21 31.04
N PRO A 140 16.59 3.19 31.51
CA PRO A 140 17.44 4.01 30.64
C PRO A 140 18.51 3.22 29.87
N GLY A 141 18.87 2.01 30.32
CA GLY A 141 19.77 1.12 29.58
C GLY A 141 19.11 0.35 28.43
N CYS A 142 17.82 0.55 28.20
CA CYS A 142 17.05 -0.07 27.12
C CYS A 142 16.76 0.96 26.02
N ASP A 143 17.84 1.46 25.41
CA ASP A 143 17.83 2.58 24.46
C ASP A 143 17.81 2.13 22.98
N LYS A 144 17.45 0.87 22.74
CA LYS A 144 17.32 0.25 21.41
C LYS A 144 15.91 -0.27 21.19
N ALA A 145 15.42 -0.18 19.96
CA ALA A 145 14.10 -0.61 19.54
C ALA A 145 13.84 -2.09 19.85
N LEU A 146 14.85 -2.96 19.64
CA LEU A 146 14.76 -4.38 19.98
C LEU A 146 14.56 -4.61 21.49
N CYS A 147 15.32 -3.89 22.33
CA CYS A 147 15.18 -4.01 23.78
C CYS A 147 13.79 -3.52 24.22
N ALA A 148 13.36 -2.37 23.70
CA ALA A 148 12.04 -1.82 24.01
C ALA A 148 10.92 -2.78 23.58
N ALA A 149 10.99 -3.35 22.37
CA ALA A 149 10.04 -4.35 21.89
C ALA A 149 10.00 -5.59 22.80
N GLN A 150 11.15 -6.08 23.27
CA GLN A 150 11.22 -7.19 24.24
C GLN A 150 10.54 -6.85 25.57
N LYS A 151 10.67 -5.62 26.05
CA LYS A 151 10.01 -5.18 27.29
C LYS A 151 8.50 -5.04 27.15
N ILE A 152 8.04 -4.54 26.01
CA ILE A 152 6.62 -4.26 25.75
C ILE A 152 5.84 -5.54 25.40
N PHE A 153 6.40 -6.37 24.54
CA PHE A 153 5.71 -7.53 23.95
C PHE A 153 6.26 -8.87 24.44
N GLY A 154 7.29 -8.89 25.28
CA GLY A 154 7.93 -10.11 25.78
C GLY A 154 9.21 -10.47 25.03
N ALA A 155 10.11 -11.19 25.72
CA ALA A 155 11.48 -11.45 25.26
C ALA A 155 11.56 -12.23 23.93
N ASP A 156 10.61 -13.14 23.72
CA ASP A 156 10.57 -14.00 22.54
C ASP A 156 9.77 -13.36 21.40
N VAL A 157 8.65 -12.73 21.71
CA VAL A 157 7.68 -12.26 20.72
C VAL A 157 8.01 -10.85 20.21
N GLY A 158 8.51 -9.96 21.07
CA GLY A 158 8.82 -8.58 20.70
C GLY A 158 9.78 -8.43 19.51
N PRO A 159 10.92 -9.15 19.48
CA PRO A 159 11.83 -9.13 18.33
C PRO A 159 11.16 -9.59 17.03
N GLN A 160 10.31 -10.62 17.09
CA GLN A 160 9.58 -11.16 15.94
C GLN A 160 8.56 -10.14 15.40
N MET A 161 7.85 -9.44 16.28
CA MET A 161 6.91 -8.39 15.89
C MET A 161 7.62 -7.18 15.26
N LEU A 162 8.75 -6.74 15.83
CA LEU A 162 9.56 -5.66 15.25
C LEU A 162 10.08 -6.05 13.86
N TYR A 163 10.54 -7.29 13.70
CA TYR A 163 10.99 -7.81 12.42
C TYR A 163 9.90 -7.80 11.35
N LEU A 164 8.68 -8.24 11.68
CA LEU A 164 7.55 -8.22 10.75
C LEU A 164 7.18 -6.79 10.33
N MET A 165 7.18 -5.85 11.28
CA MET A 165 6.90 -4.45 10.97
C MET A 165 8.00 -3.83 10.09
N ASP A 166 9.25 -4.01 10.46
CA ASP A 166 10.40 -3.45 9.74
C ASP A 166 10.49 -4.00 8.31
N ARG A 167 10.33 -5.32 8.13
CA ARG A 167 10.56 -5.97 6.84
C ARG A 167 9.36 -5.99 5.92
N PHE A 168 8.15 -5.98 6.49
CA PHE A 168 6.93 -6.24 5.73
C PHE A 168 5.82 -5.21 5.97
N ASP A 169 6.05 -4.21 6.85
CA ASP A 169 5.06 -3.20 7.27
C ASP A 169 3.76 -3.83 7.85
N VAL A 170 3.93 -4.93 8.57
CA VAL A 170 2.82 -5.69 9.17
C VAL A 170 2.76 -5.46 10.68
N ASN A 171 1.65 -4.87 11.13
CA ASN A 171 1.37 -4.57 12.51
C ASN A 171 0.70 -5.74 13.23
N THR A 172 1.47 -6.43 14.05
CA THR A 172 0.99 -7.52 14.91
C THR A 172 0.71 -7.06 16.34
N SER A 173 0.80 -5.75 16.61
CA SER A 173 0.67 -5.18 17.95
C SER A 173 -0.75 -5.34 18.51
N PRO A 174 -0.92 -5.89 19.72
CA PRO A 174 -2.22 -5.93 20.38
C PRO A 174 -2.72 -4.54 20.78
N TYR A 175 -1.86 -3.51 20.74
CA TYR A 175 -2.27 -2.12 21.03
C TYR A 175 -2.80 -1.39 19.80
N SER A 176 -2.71 -2.00 18.61
CA SER A 176 -3.21 -1.40 17.37
C SER A 176 -4.72 -1.59 17.17
N PHE A 177 -5.35 -2.51 17.92
CA PHE A 177 -6.76 -2.88 17.72
C PHE A 177 -7.46 -3.34 19.02
N THR A 178 -8.75 -3.03 19.16
CA THR A 178 -9.59 -3.42 20.30
C THR A 178 -9.78 -4.93 20.35
N SER A 179 -9.68 -5.57 21.51
CA SER A 179 -9.83 -7.03 21.66
C SER A 179 -8.72 -7.88 21.01
N ALA A 180 -7.62 -7.25 20.57
CA ALA A 180 -6.44 -7.99 20.13
C ALA A 180 -5.73 -8.63 21.33
N SER A 181 -5.02 -9.73 21.07
CA SER A 181 -4.19 -10.45 22.02
C SER A 181 -2.77 -10.62 21.48
N LEU A 182 -1.84 -10.84 22.40
CA LEU A 182 -0.47 -11.12 22.03
C LEU A 182 -0.37 -12.51 21.39
N PHE A 183 0.46 -12.62 20.35
CA PHE A 183 0.87 -13.91 19.80
C PHE A 183 1.77 -14.65 20.79
N THR A 184 1.70 -15.97 20.81
CA THR A 184 2.76 -16.81 21.38
C THR A 184 3.96 -16.84 20.44
N ALA A 185 5.14 -17.21 20.96
CA ALA A 185 6.36 -17.31 20.16
C ALA A 185 6.22 -18.27 18.96
N GLY A 186 5.48 -19.37 19.13
CA GLY A 186 5.20 -20.32 18.05
C GLY A 186 4.26 -19.77 16.99
N GLU A 187 3.21 -19.06 17.39
CA GLU A 187 2.25 -18.46 16.44
C GLU A 187 2.87 -17.34 15.60
N ILE A 188 3.63 -16.42 16.22
CA ILE A 188 4.29 -15.35 15.47
C ILE A 188 5.43 -15.91 14.59
N ALA A 189 6.08 -17.01 14.99
CA ALA A 189 6.99 -17.73 14.12
C ALA A 189 6.27 -18.32 12.90
N ASP A 190 5.06 -18.85 13.05
CA ASP A 190 4.23 -19.31 11.93
C ASP A 190 3.81 -18.15 11.01
N VAL A 191 3.56 -16.96 11.57
CA VAL A 191 3.37 -15.74 10.77
C VAL A 191 4.60 -15.47 9.92
N ILE A 192 5.80 -15.40 10.51
CA ILE A 192 7.06 -15.19 9.75
C ILE A 192 7.26 -16.28 8.69
N ARG A 193 7.01 -17.56 9.03
CA ARG A 193 7.10 -18.69 8.08
C ARG A 193 6.11 -18.58 6.92
N THR A 194 4.99 -17.89 7.11
CA THR A 194 4.07 -17.60 6.02
C THR A 194 4.64 -16.55 5.08
N PHE A 195 5.33 -15.53 5.62
CA PHE A 195 6.05 -14.53 4.82
C PHE A 195 7.26 -15.10 4.07
N GLU A 196 7.77 -16.29 4.44
CA GLU A 196 8.74 -17.02 3.60
C GLU A 196 8.16 -17.41 2.23
N LEU A 197 6.83 -17.43 2.09
CA LEU A 197 6.11 -17.79 0.87
C LEU A 197 5.75 -16.57 0.01
N VAL A 198 5.91 -15.37 0.56
CA VAL A 198 5.57 -14.08 -0.07
C VAL A 198 6.85 -13.43 -0.56
N LYS A 199 6.88 -13.02 -1.82
CA LYS A 199 8.04 -12.32 -2.36
C LYS A 199 8.05 -10.85 -1.92
N PRO A 200 9.23 -10.21 -1.77
CA PRO A 200 9.30 -8.82 -1.33
C PRO A 200 8.56 -7.81 -2.22
N ASP A 201 8.43 -8.08 -3.52
CA ASP A 201 7.70 -7.26 -4.49
C ASP A 201 6.17 -7.35 -4.35
N GLN A 202 5.67 -8.37 -3.63
CA GLN A 202 4.26 -8.50 -3.26
C GLN A 202 3.93 -7.74 -1.97
N LEU A 203 4.81 -6.86 -1.49
CA LEU A 203 4.65 -6.12 -0.25
C LEU A 203 5.01 -4.63 -0.44
N PRO A 204 4.47 -3.73 0.40
CA PRO A 204 3.51 -3.97 1.48
C PRO A 204 2.06 -4.13 0.97
N PHE A 205 1.17 -4.70 1.79
CA PHE A 205 -0.28 -4.76 1.51
C PHE A 205 -0.97 -3.39 1.57
N GLY A 206 -0.27 -2.40 2.11
CA GLY A 206 -0.79 -1.10 2.50
C GLY A 206 0.02 -0.58 3.67
N PHE A 207 -0.08 0.71 3.94
CA PHE A 207 0.64 1.34 5.05
C PHE A 207 0.19 0.75 6.40
N ASN A 208 1.14 0.27 7.21
CA ASN A 208 0.93 -0.25 8.56
C ASN A 208 -0.18 -1.33 8.61
N LYS A 209 -0.11 -2.33 7.73
CA LYS A 209 -1.15 -3.36 7.58
C LYS A 209 -1.33 -4.13 8.88
N GLN A 210 -2.50 -4.05 9.48
CA GLN A 210 -2.81 -4.81 10.68
C GLN A 210 -2.95 -6.31 10.38
N LEU A 211 -2.35 -7.12 11.26
CA LEU A 211 -2.52 -8.56 11.36
C LEU A 211 -2.87 -8.84 12.81
N ILE A 212 -4.17 -8.98 13.08
CA ILE A 212 -4.71 -9.01 14.43
C ILE A 212 -4.94 -10.45 14.84
N LYS A 213 -4.46 -10.84 16.02
CA LYS A 213 -4.95 -12.04 16.71
C LYS A 213 -5.96 -11.62 17.76
N PHE A 214 -7.17 -12.14 17.71
CA PHE A 214 -8.18 -11.84 18.72
C PHE A 214 -7.91 -12.56 20.06
N LYS A 215 -8.53 -12.06 21.13
CA LYS A 215 -8.53 -12.73 22.44
C LYS A 215 -9.31 -14.04 22.40
N ARG A 216 -9.01 -14.93 23.36
CA ARG A 216 -9.74 -16.19 23.54
C ARG A 216 -11.25 -15.95 23.66
N GLY A 217 -12.05 -16.79 23.02
CA GLY A 217 -13.51 -16.69 22.98
C GLY A 217 -14.07 -15.74 21.91
N TYR A 218 -13.22 -14.98 21.21
CA TYR A 218 -13.65 -14.22 20.04
C TYR A 218 -13.73 -15.13 18.83
N THR A 219 -14.96 -15.40 18.41
CA THR A 219 -15.27 -16.13 17.18
C THR A 219 -16.04 -15.20 16.26
N ARG A 220 -16.07 -15.49 14.95
CA ARG A 220 -16.97 -14.77 14.04
C ARG A 220 -18.43 -14.89 14.46
N ALA A 221 -18.80 -15.91 15.25
CA ALA A 221 -20.13 -16.05 15.82
C ALA A 221 -20.50 -14.91 16.80
N SER A 222 -19.50 -14.31 17.45
CA SER A 222 -19.68 -13.09 18.25
C SER A 222 -20.10 -11.88 17.39
N TYR A 223 -20.08 -12.02 16.05
CA TYR A 223 -20.45 -11.03 15.04
C TYR A 223 -21.40 -11.57 13.94
N GLY A 224 -21.90 -12.81 14.01
CA GLY A 224 -22.70 -13.46 12.97
C GLY A 224 -23.14 -14.91 13.30
N ASN A 225 -23.86 -15.59 12.41
CA ASN A 225 -24.45 -16.92 12.71
C ASN A 225 -23.53 -18.14 12.44
N ASP A 226 -22.31 -17.93 11.93
CA ASP A 226 -21.48 -19.02 11.35
C ASP A 226 -20.61 -19.81 12.36
N GLY A 227 -20.81 -19.61 13.67
CA GLY A 227 -20.23 -20.46 14.72
C GLY A 227 -18.70 -20.41 14.85
N GLY A 228 -18.14 -21.00 15.90
CA GLY A 228 -16.71 -21.00 16.24
C GLY A 228 -15.74 -21.68 15.27
N LYS A 229 -16.11 -21.84 13.99
CA LYS A 229 -15.35 -22.56 12.96
C LYS A 229 -14.54 -21.65 12.04
N VAL A 230 -14.80 -20.36 12.04
CA VAL A 230 -14.06 -19.41 11.20
C VAL A 230 -12.69 -19.13 11.81
N LEU A 231 -11.63 -19.40 11.05
CA LEU A 231 -10.25 -19.27 11.50
C LEU A 231 -9.74 -17.83 11.32
N ALA A 232 -10.06 -17.19 10.20
CA ALA A 232 -9.63 -15.83 9.89
C ALA A 232 -10.61 -15.12 8.94
N ASN A 233 -10.30 -13.89 8.54
CA ASN A 233 -11.02 -13.15 7.52
C ASN A 233 -10.08 -12.37 6.58
N ALA A 234 -10.66 -11.86 5.48
CA ALA A 234 -9.95 -11.12 4.44
C ALA A 234 -9.23 -9.84 4.93
N SER A 235 -9.48 -9.36 6.15
CA SER A 235 -8.70 -8.25 6.75
C SER A 235 -7.42 -8.72 7.46
N ILE A 236 -7.13 -10.03 7.44
CA ILE A 236 -6.08 -10.72 8.20
C ILE A 236 -6.29 -10.61 9.71
N GLU A 237 -7.53 -10.80 10.13
CA GLU A 237 -7.89 -10.92 11.54
C GLU A 237 -8.08 -12.41 11.88
N LEU A 238 -7.28 -12.90 12.83
CA LEU A 238 -7.17 -14.29 13.23
C LEU A 238 -8.02 -14.53 14.49
N PHE A 239 -9.01 -15.40 14.38
CA PHE A 239 -9.90 -15.77 15.49
C PHE A 239 -9.27 -16.83 16.38
N ASP A 240 -9.86 -17.07 17.55
CA ASP A 240 -9.35 -18.00 18.57
C ASP A 240 -9.08 -19.41 18.01
N SER A 241 -9.96 -19.90 17.12
CA SER A 241 -9.85 -21.21 16.48
C SER A 241 -8.62 -21.38 15.58
N TRP A 242 -8.01 -20.28 15.09
CA TRP A 242 -6.75 -20.33 14.35
C TRP A 242 -5.60 -20.78 15.24
N SER A 243 -5.56 -20.32 16.49
CA SER A 243 -4.55 -20.70 17.47
C SER A 243 -4.56 -22.20 17.78
N GLU A 244 -5.73 -22.85 17.69
CA GLU A 244 -5.92 -24.28 17.93
C GLU A 244 -5.46 -25.18 16.77
N GLN A 245 -5.19 -24.60 15.59
CA GLN A 245 -4.74 -25.36 14.42
C GLN A 245 -3.29 -25.84 14.54
N SER A 246 -2.89 -26.76 13.67
CA SER A 246 -1.48 -27.10 13.51
C SER A 246 -0.69 -25.90 12.98
N SER A 247 0.63 -25.86 13.24
CA SER A 247 1.53 -24.83 12.69
C SER A 247 1.44 -24.72 11.15
N ILE A 248 1.23 -25.85 10.48
CA ILE A 248 1.13 -25.90 9.03
C ILE A 248 -0.21 -25.35 8.55
N MET A 249 -1.32 -25.69 9.21
CA MET A 249 -2.62 -25.12 8.87
C MET A 249 -2.71 -23.63 9.17
N ARG A 250 -2.08 -23.14 10.25
CA ARG A 250 -1.96 -21.70 10.51
C ARG A 250 -1.29 -20.96 9.36
N GLN A 251 -0.23 -21.54 8.79
CA GLN A 251 0.45 -20.97 7.61
C GLN A 251 -0.44 -21.01 6.35
N TYR A 252 -1.16 -22.12 6.12
CA TYR A 252 -2.11 -22.22 5.00
C TYR A 252 -3.17 -21.11 5.09
N THR A 253 -3.85 -21.02 6.24
CA THR A 253 -4.92 -20.05 6.46
C THR A 253 -4.40 -18.62 6.30
N LEU A 254 -3.25 -18.29 6.88
CA LEU A 254 -2.71 -16.95 6.75
C LEU A 254 -2.32 -16.61 5.30
N TYR A 255 -1.77 -17.57 4.54
CA TYR A 255 -1.45 -17.36 3.13
C TYR A 255 -2.70 -17.13 2.28
N HIS A 256 -3.78 -17.85 2.59
CA HIS A 256 -5.10 -17.63 1.98
C HIS A 256 -5.59 -16.19 2.24
N GLU A 257 -5.53 -15.68 3.48
CA GLU A 257 -5.95 -14.30 3.77
C GLU A 257 -5.05 -13.25 3.11
N ILE A 258 -3.75 -13.55 2.96
CA ILE A 258 -2.81 -12.74 2.19
C ILE A 258 -3.26 -12.62 0.73
N ALA A 259 -3.80 -13.69 0.12
CA ALA A 259 -4.31 -13.65 -1.25
C ALA A 259 -5.52 -12.72 -1.40
N HIS A 260 -6.46 -12.73 -0.45
CA HIS A 260 -7.55 -11.73 -0.40
C HIS A 260 -7.01 -10.31 -0.36
N ASN A 261 -5.95 -10.06 0.43
CA ASN A 261 -5.37 -8.72 0.55
C ASN A 261 -4.65 -8.26 -0.71
N HIS A 262 -3.96 -9.16 -1.41
CA HIS A 262 -3.39 -8.84 -2.72
C HIS A 262 -4.49 -8.43 -3.71
N SER A 263 -5.62 -9.15 -3.72
CA SER A 263 -6.76 -8.83 -4.59
C SER A 263 -7.30 -7.41 -4.34
N ASP A 264 -7.72 -7.11 -3.09
CA ASP A 264 -8.30 -5.81 -2.72
C ASP A 264 -7.29 -4.65 -2.85
N ASN A 265 -6.07 -4.85 -2.33
CA ASN A 265 -5.15 -3.73 -2.16
C ASN A 265 -4.13 -3.55 -3.28
N GLN A 266 -3.66 -4.61 -3.93
CA GLN A 266 -2.62 -4.51 -4.97
C GLN A 266 -3.17 -4.62 -6.39
N PHE A 267 -4.26 -5.38 -6.57
CA PHE A 267 -4.84 -5.63 -7.89
C PHE A 267 -6.21 -5.01 -8.10
N SER A 268 -6.61 -4.09 -7.21
CA SER A 268 -7.85 -3.28 -7.32
C SER A 268 -9.11 -4.12 -7.44
N ASP A 269 -9.36 -4.95 -6.42
CA ASP A 269 -10.51 -5.87 -6.35
C ASP A 269 -10.55 -6.85 -7.53
N TYR A 270 -9.40 -7.46 -7.85
CA TYR A 270 -9.29 -8.29 -9.05
C TYR A 270 -10.19 -9.53 -9.01
N ASP A 271 -10.48 -10.05 -7.81
CA ASP A 271 -11.48 -11.11 -7.58
C ASP A 271 -12.92 -10.71 -7.98
N ARG A 272 -13.19 -9.44 -8.27
CA ARG A 272 -14.44 -8.92 -8.87
C ARG A 272 -14.30 -8.56 -10.33
N SER A 273 -13.11 -8.64 -10.90
CA SER A 273 -12.88 -8.27 -12.29
C SER A 273 -13.66 -9.17 -13.23
N VAL A 274 -14.17 -8.60 -14.32
CA VAL A 274 -14.86 -9.35 -15.38
C VAL A 274 -14.01 -10.54 -15.84
N THR A 275 -12.70 -10.32 -16.00
CA THR A 275 -11.74 -11.36 -16.37
C THR A 275 -11.73 -12.52 -15.38
N TRP A 276 -11.66 -12.26 -14.07
CA TRP A 276 -11.69 -13.33 -13.06
C TRP A 276 -13.04 -14.06 -13.04
N LEU A 277 -14.15 -13.31 -13.05
CA LEU A 277 -15.49 -13.89 -13.01
C LEU A 277 -15.75 -14.82 -14.21
N GLU A 278 -15.28 -14.45 -15.40
CA GLU A 278 -15.39 -15.26 -16.62
C GLU A 278 -14.64 -16.60 -16.52
N LEU A 279 -13.47 -16.64 -15.87
CA LEU A 279 -12.67 -17.86 -15.72
C LEU A 279 -13.38 -18.98 -14.94
N SER A 280 -14.38 -18.65 -14.13
CA SER A 280 -15.20 -19.64 -13.41
C SER A 280 -16.69 -19.50 -13.62
N ASN A 281 -17.09 -18.71 -14.62
CA ASN A 281 -18.48 -18.45 -14.97
C ASN A 281 -19.30 -17.95 -13.76
N TRP A 282 -18.67 -17.12 -12.93
CA TRP A 282 -19.36 -16.39 -11.88
C TRP A 282 -20.28 -15.35 -12.49
N LYS A 283 -21.52 -15.28 -12.01
CA LYS A 283 -22.48 -14.23 -12.36
C LYS A 283 -22.92 -13.54 -11.10
N GLU A 284 -22.96 -12.21 -11.15
CA GLU A 284 -23.60 -11.44 -10.10
C GLU A 284 -25.12 -11.57 -10.25
N SER A 285 -25.75 -12.07 -9.19
CA SER A 285 -27.20 -12.16 -9.07
C SER A 285 -27.79 -10.76 -8.91
N LYS A 286 -29.07 -10.61 -9.26
CA LYS A 286 -29.81 -9.35 -9.06
C LYS A 286 -29.90 -8.90 -7.60
N ALA A 287 -29.63 -9.80 -6.65
CA ALA A 287 -29.63 -9.52 -5.22
C ALA A 287 -28.24 -9.14 -4.66
N GLY A 288 -27.22 -9.00 -5.51
CA GLY A 288 -25.86 -8.62 -5.11
C GLY A 288 -24.99 -9.76 -4.57
N GLY A 289 -25.45 -11.02 -4.65
CA GLY A 289 -24.62 -12.22 -4.41
C GLY A 289 -24.06 -12.81 -5.71
N PHE A 290 -23.15 -13.78 -5.63
CA PHE A 290 -22.59 -14.46 -6.80
C PHE A 290 -23.13 -15.88 -6.95
N GLU A 291 -23.41 -16.30 -8.18
CA GLU A 291 -23.81 -17.66 -8.51
C GLU A 291 -22.99 -18.21 -9.70
N VAL A 292 -22.69 -19.51 -9.65
CA VAL A 292 -22.04 -20.21 -10.76
C VAL A 292 -23.10 -20.75 -11.72
N GLU A 293 -22.90 -20.60 -13.02
CA GLU A 293 -23.78 -21.21 -14.02
C GLU A 293 -23.66 -22.75 -14.01
N LYS A 294 -24.58 -23.41 -13.27
CA LYS A 294 -24.58 -24.86 -12.98
C LYS A 294 -24.46 -25.78 -14.22
N LYS A 295 -24.91 -25.35 -15.40
CA LYS A 295 -24.87 -26.15 -16.63
C LYS A 295 -23.45 -26.38 -17.17
N LYS A 296 -22.49 -25.48 -16.89
CA LYS A 296 -21.08 -25.62 -17.34
C LYS A 296 -20.15 -26.23 -16.30
N ALA A 297 -20.48 -26.12 -15.00
CA ALA A 297 -19.75 -26.81 -13.93
C ALA A 297 -19.71 -28.35 -14.14
N LEU A 298 -20.75 -28.90 -14.79
CA LEU A 298 -20.86 -30.31 -15.18
C LEU A 298 -19.85 -30.77 -16.25
N GLN A 299 -19.11 -29.85 -16.90
CA GLN A 299 -18.09 -30.16 -17.92
C GLN A 299 -16.65 -30.18 -17.36
N GLY A 300 -16.49 -29.95 -16.05
CA GLY A 300 -15.21 -29.86 -15.36
C GLY A 300 -15.21 -28.65 -14.43
N HIS A 301 -15.07 -28.86 -13.12
CA HIS A 301 -15.06 -27.78 -12.13
C HIS A 301 -13.73 -27.01 -12.20
N PRO A 302 -13.72 -25.69 -12.52
CA PRO A 302 -12.51 -24.86 -12.53
C PRO A 302 -12.02 -24.49 -11.11
N PHE A 303 -12.69 -25.01 -10.09
CA PHE A 303 -12.38 -24.81 -8.68
C PHE A 303 -11.35 -25.83 -8.20
N VAL A 304 -10.49 -25.39 -7.29
CA VAL A 304 -9.42 -26.20 -6.70
C VAL A 304 -9.77 -26.76 -5.33
N SER A 305 -10.85 -26.28 -4.70
CA SER A 305 -11.36 -26.72 -3.41
C SER A 305 -12.86 -26.49 -3.30
N ARG A 306 -13.53 -27.14 -2.33
CA ARG A 306 -14.96 -26.86 -2.05
C ARG A 306 -15.16 -25.46 -1.48
N TYR A 307 -14.20 -24.96 -0.70
CA TYR A 307 -14.30 -23.61 -0.15
C TYR A 307 -14.28 -22.54 -1.24
N GLY A 308 -13.46 -22.73 -2.28
CA GLY A 308 -13.44 -21.85 -3.45
C GLY A 308 -14.73 -21.84 -4.27
N GLU A 309 -15.61 -22.84 -4.13
CA GLU A 309 -16.92 -22.85 -4.79
C GLU A 309 -17.94 -21.93 -4.12
N SER A 310 -17.62 -21.34 -2.96
CA SER A 310 -18.57 -20.56 -2.18
C SER A 310 -18.88 -19.19 -2.77
N ASN A 311 -17.86 -18.49 -3.30
CA ASN A 311 -17.97 -17.18 -3.95
C ASN A 311 -16.65 -16.87 -4.72
N PRO A 312 -16.63 -15.87 -5.64
CA PRO A 312 -15.43 -15.58 -6.44
C PRO A 312 -14.22 -15.10 -5.65
N PHE A 313 -14.42 -14.55 -4.45
CA PHE A 313 -13.34 -14.11 -3.57
C PHE A 313 -12.58 -15.33 -3.03
N GLU A 314 -13.31 -16.29 -2.48
CA GLU A 314 -12.71 -17.53 -1.97
C GLU A 314 -12.12 -18.36 -3.11
N ASP A 315 -12.75 -18.34 -4.30
CA ASP A 315 -12.16 -18.95 -5.49
C ASP A 315 -10.78 -18.36 -5.81
N PHE A 316 -10.64 -17.03 -5.76
CA PHE A 316 -9.37 -16.37 -6.01
C PHE A 316 -8.33 -16.76 -4.97
N ALA A 317 -8.66 -16.63 -3.68
CA ALA A 317 -7.74 -16.94 -2.60
C ALA A 317 -7.31 -18.41 -2.57
N GLU A 318 -8.24 -19.34 -2.78
CA GLU A 318 -7.95 -20.77 -2.89
C GLU A 318 -7.15 -21.10 -4.14
N SER A 319 -7.40 -20.42 -5.28
CA SER A 319 -6.61 -20.60 -6.51
C SER A 319 -5.17 -20.09 -6.34
N VAL A 320 -4.96 -18.92 -5.72
CA VAL A 320 -3.61 -18.42 -5.39
C VAL A 320 -2.89 -19.37 -4.43
N THR A 321 -3.61 -19.87 -3.43
CA THR A 321 -3.08 -20.84 -2.47
C THR A 321 -2.72 -22.17 -3.14
N ALA A 322 -3.57 -22.66 -4.06
CA ALA A 322 -3.28 -23.81 -4.90
C ALA A 322 -2.05 -23.58 -5.77
N TYR A 323 -1.88 -22.40 -6.36
CA TYR A 323 -0.70 -22.08 -7.14
C TYR A 323 0.59 -22.22 -6.32
N ARG A 324 0.56 -21.81 -5.05
CA ARG A 324 1.73 -21.85 -4.16
C ARG A 324 2.06 -23.25 -3.65
N PHE A 325 1.06 -24.05 -3.31
CA PHE A 325 1.23 -25.33 -2.58
C PHE A 325 0.91 -26.57 -3.42
N SER A 326 0.02 -26.45 -4.40
CA SER A 326 -0.47 -27.53 -5.26
C SER A 326 -0.54 -27.08 -6.75
N PRO A 327 0.52 -26.49 -7.34
CA PRO A 327 0.43 -25.84 -8.66
C PRO A 327 -0.07 -26.78 -9.77
N ASN A 328 0.29 -28.06 -9.71
CA ASN A 328 -0.17 -29.07 -10.66
C ASN A 328 -1.69 -29.31 -10.57
N LEU A 329 -2.28 -29.21 -9.38
CA LEU A 329 -3.73 -29.31 -9.19
C LEU A 329 -4.43 -28.14 -9.89
N LEU A 330 -4.00 -26.90 -9.62
CA LEU A 330 -4.57 -25.73 -10.28
C LEU A 330 -4.42 -25.81 -11.79
N LYS A 331 -3.22 -26.16 -12.29
CA LYS A 331 -2.98 -26.31 -13.73
C LYS A 331 -3.87 -27.38 -14.39
N LYS A 332 -4.15 -28.48 -13.68
CA LYS A 332 -5.08 -29.54 -14.14
C LYS A 332 -6.53 -29.07 -14.14
N LYS A 333 -6.95 -28.26 -13.15
CA LYS A 333 -8.34 -27.78 -12.98
C LYS A 333 -8.66 -26.60 -13.91
N SER A 334 -7.75 -25.64 -14.04
CA SER A 334 -7.83 -24.52 -14.98
C SER A 334 -6.42 -24.00 -15.31
N ALA A 335 -5.98 -24.26 -16.54
CA ALA A 335 -4.69 -23.76 -17.04
C ALA A 335 -4.70 -22.23 -17.20
N GLU A 336 -5.88 -21.65 -17.46
CA GLU A 336 -6.11 -20.22 -17.59
C GLU A 336 -5.90 -19.51 -16.25
N LYS A 337 -6.54 -19.98 -15.17
CA LYS A 337 -6.29 -19.46 -13.81
C LYS A 337 -4.84 -19.63 -13.40
N TYR A 338 -4.25 -20.78 -13.69
CA TYR A 338 -2.84 -21.04 -13.42
C TYR A 338 -1.94 -19.99 -14.07
N ASN A 339 -2.11 -19.73 -15.37
CA ASN A 339 -1.30 -18.76 -16.10
C ASN A 339 -1.58 -17.32 -15.63
N LEU A 340 -2.83 -16.98 -15.37
CA LEU A 340 -3.18 -15.67 -14.83
C LEU A 340 -2.49 -15.44 -13.49
N ILE A 341 -2.64 -16.34 -12.51
CA ILE A 341 -2.04 -16.21 -11.18
C ILE A 341 -0.51 -16.20 -11.25
N LYS A 342 0.09 -17.02 -12.14
CA LYS A 342 1.53 -17.02 -12.41
C LYS A 342 2.03 -15.61 -12.68
N TYR A 343 1.40 -14.90 -13.61
CA TYR A 343 1.87 -13.58 -14.05
C TYR A 343 1.35 -12.43 -13.19
N LEU A 344 0.09 -12.48 -12.76
CA LEU A 344 -0.55 -11.45 -11.94
C LEU A 344 0.05 -11.39 -10.53
N VAL A 345 0.10 -12.53 -9.85
CA VAL A 345 0.43 -12.59 -8.42
C VAL A 345 1.90 -12.87 -8.19
N HIS A 346 2.52 -13.72 -9.00
CA HIS A 346 3.87 -14.25 -8.74
C HIS A 346 4.96 -13.77 -9.70
N ASP A 347 4.67 -12.76 -10.52
CA ASP A 347 5.61 -12.18 -11.48
C ASP A 347 6.28 -13.25 -12.38
N GLY A 348 5.50 -14.23 -12.82
CA GLY A 348 5.97 -15.31 -13.69
C GLY A 348 6.70 -16.47 -12.99
N GLN A 349 6.90 -16.43 -11.68
CA GLN A 349 7.58 -17.50 -10.94
C GLN A 349 6.75 -18.77 -10.88
N GLU A 350 7.37 -19.89 -11.23
CA GLU A 350 6.71 -21.20 -11.23
C GLU A 350 7.10 -22.02 -9.99
N TYR A 351 6.13 -22.68 -9.35
CA TYR A 351 6.34 -23.48 -8.12
C TYR A 351 6.20 -25.00 -8.33
N THR A 352 6.19 -25.48 -9.57
CA THR A 352 6.07 -26.93 -9.86
C THR A 352 7.31 -27.72 -9.48
N SER A 353 8.48 -27.07 -9.33
CA SER A 353 9.72 -27.70 -8.85
C SER A 353 10.68 -26.69 -8.22
N SER A 354 11.62 -27.18 -7.40
CA SER A 354 12.68 -26.34 -6.80
C SER A 354 13.67 -25.77 -7.82
N LYS A 355 13.77 -26.36 -9.02
CA LYS A 355 14.65 -25.87 -10.09
C LYS A 355 14.21 -24.52 -10.66
N ASN A 356 12.92 -24.20 -10.51
CA ASN A 356 12.36 -22.94 -10.99
C ASN A 356 12.62 -21.81 -9.99
N CYS A 357 13.05 -22.10 -8.76
CA CYS A 357 13.30 -21.08 -7.75
C CYS A 357 14.45 -20.17 -8.18
N GLY A 358 14.19 -18.87 -8.32
CA GLY A 358 15.20 -17.89 -8.70
C GLY A 358 15.18 -17.49 -10.17
N ASP A 359 14.22 -18.00 -10.96
CA ASP A 359 13.92 -17.42 -12.27
C ASP A 359 13.64 -15.92 -12.12
N THR A 360 14.28 -15.11 -12.96
CA THR A 360 14.03 -13.67 -12.95
C THR A 360 12.59 -13.44 -13.40
N GLY A 361 11.78 -12.90 -12.49
CA GLY A 361 10.38 -12.65 -12.77
C GLY A 361 10.16 -11.77 -14.00
N VAL A 362 8.94 -11.81 -14.54
CA VAL A 362 8.56 -11.19 -15.80
C VAL A 362 8.77 -9.67 -15.78
N SER A 363 8.58 -9.01 -14.64
CA SER A 363 8.88 -7.60 -14.45
C SER A 363 10.36 -7.29 -14.68
N LYS A 364 11.29 -8.18 -14.29
CA LYS A 364 12.73 -7.99 -14.60
C LYS A 364 13.03 -8.14 -16.09
N LYS A 365 12.33 -9.03 -16.79
CA LYS A 365 12.44 -9.17 -18.24
C LYS A 365 11.97 -7.88 -18.93
N PHE A 366 10.82 -7.33 -18.52
CA PHE A 366 10.32 -6.06 -19.06
C PHE A 366 11.20 -4.86 -18.68
N GLN A 367 11.73 -4.85 -17.45
CA GLN A 367 12.68 -3.82 -17.02
C GLN A 367 13.90 -3.76 -17.93
N LYS A 368 14.49 -4.91 -18.30
CA LYS A 368 15.62 -4.95 -19.24
C LYS A 368 15.29 -4.39 -20.62
N GLU A 369 14.05 -4.60 -21.09
CA GLU A 369 13.61 -4.05 -22.37
C GLU A 369 13.48 -2.52 -22.28
N ILE A 370 12.89 -2.00 -21.19
CA ILE A 370 12.78 -0.56 -20.91
C ILE A 370 14.15 0.11 -20.75
N ASP A 371 15.07 -0.55 -20.04
CA ASP A 371 16.43 -0.04 -19.83
C ASP A 371 17.19 0.09 -21.16
N ARG A 372 16.89 -0.76 -22.15
CA ARG A 372 17.43 -0.65 -23.51
C ARG A 372 16.73 0.46 -24.29
N ASP A 373 15.40 0.45 -24.28
CA ASP A 373 14.55 1.43 -24.96
C ASP A 373 13.17 1.46 -24.30
N ASP A 374 12.77 2.61 -23.76
CA ASP A 374 11.44 2.79 -23.18
C ASP A 374 10.32 2.73 -24.25
N GLY A 375 10.66 2.88 -25.54
CA GLY A 375 9.73 2.80 -26.66
C GLY A 375 8.69 3.92 -26.67
N LEU A 376 8.84 4.95 -25.83
CA LEU A 376 7.88 6.04 -25.68
C LEU A 376 8.12 7.11 -26.73
N THR A 377 7.06 7.52 -27.43
CA THR A 377 7.13 8.63 -28.38
C THR A 377 7.27 9.97 -27.66
N ASN A 378 7.69 11.04 -28.36
CA ASN A 378 7.74 12.39 -27.77
C ASN A 378 6.37 12.82 -27.20
N THR A 379 5.28 12.49 -27.90
CA THR A 379 3.91 12.75 -27.42
C THR A 379 3.60 12.02 -26.11
N ASP A 380 4.07 10.78 -25.96
CA ASP A 380 3.92 10.03 -24.71
C ASP A 380 4.73 10.66 -23.58
N LYS A 381 5.98 11.06 -23.87
CA LYS A 381 6.86 11.73 -22.90
C LYS A 381 6.28 13.07 -22.44
N GLU A 382 5.73 13.87 -23.35
CA GLU A 382 5.02 15.12 -23.02
C GLU A 382 3.79 14.86 -22.14
N ARG A 383 3.04 13.79 -22.40
CA ARG A 383 1.91 13.40 -21.55
C ARG A 383 2.37 13.05 -20.13
N VAL A 384 3.45 12.28 -19.98
CA VAL A 384 4.03 11.96 -18.66
C VAL A 384 4.56 13.22 -17.98
N LEU A 385 5.27 14.09 -18.72
CA LEU A 385 5.77 15.37 -18.22
C LEU A 385 4.63 16.22 -17.63
N LYS A 386 3.53 16.36 -18.37
CA LYS A 386 2.37 17.14 -17.94
C LYS A 386 1.73 16.56 -16.67
N ALA A 387 1.57 15.24 -16.60
CA ALA A 387 1.00 14.57 -15.42
C ALA A 387 1.90 14.70 -14.18
N CYS A 388 3.23 14.60 -14.35
CA CYS A 388 4.20 14.55 -13.26
C CYS A 388 4.87 15.88 -12.91
N ARG A 389 4.54 16.97 -13.62
CA ARG A 389 5.03 18.34 -13.35
C ARG A 389 4.79 18.78 -11.91
N GLN A 390 3.57 18.59 -11.39
CA GLN A 390 3.24 19.00 -10.04
C GLN A 390 3.98 18.17 -8.96
N PRO A 391 3.99 16.82 -9.01
CA PRO A 391 4.83 16.00 -8.12
C PRO A 391 6.30 16.43 -8.09
N PHE A 392 6.87 16.81 -9.24
CA PHE A 392 8.22 17.34 -9.34
C PHE A 392 8.40 18.64 -8.53
N TYR A 393 7.49 19.61 -8.68
CA TYR A 393 7.56 20.86 -7.93
C TYR A 393 7.38 20.66 -6.42
N GLN A 394 6.44 19.81 -6.01
CA GLN A 394 6.19 19.52 -4.59
C GLN A 394 7.38 18.83 -3.92
N THR A 395 8.08 17.97 -4.65
CA THR A 395 9.33 17.35 -4.20
C THR A 395 10.38 18.41 -3.88
N LEU A 396 10.56 19.38 -4.76
CA LEU A 396 11.62 20.39 -4.63
C LEU A 396 11.34 21.47 -3.59
N LEU A 397 10.06 21.78 -3.38
CA LEU A 397 9.62 22.70 -2.32
C LEU A 397 9.62 22.04 -0.92
N GLY A 398 10.02 20.77 -0.82
CA GLY A 398 10.20 20.06 0.45
C GLY A 398 8.90 19.55 1.08
N HIS A 399 7.80 19.54 0.32
CA HIS A 399 6.50 19.04 0.79
C HIS A 399 6.35 17.53 0.59
N MET A 400 7.11 16.94 -0.34
CA MET A 400 7.04 15.52 -0.68
C MET A 400 8.44 14.92 -0.81
N PRO A 401 8.63 13.62 -0.47
CA PRO A 401 9.87 12.92 -0.75
C PRO A 401 10.16 12.83 -2.26
N VAL A 402 11.45 12.77 -2.64
CA VAL A 402 11.89 12.60 -4.04
C VAL A 402 11.28 11.38 -4.73
N SER A 403 11.00 10.33 -3.97
CA SER A 403 10.33 9.13 -4.46
C SER A 403 8.94 9.38 -5.04
N PHE A 404 8.31 10.53 -4.77
CA PHE A 404 6.98 10.85 -5.29
C PHE A 404 7.00 11.21 -6.78
N PHE A 405 7.98 12.00 -7.22
CA PHE A 405 8.19 12.25 -8.64
C PHE A 405 8.53 10.95 -9.38
N ASP A 406 9.42 10.14 -8.81
CA ASP A 406 9.79 8.84 -9.36
C ASP A 406 8.56 7.92 -9.50
N SER A 407 7.71 7.86 -8.47
CA SER A 407 6.48 7.07 -8.49
C SER A 407 5.53 7.55 -9.58
N CYS A 408 5.40 8.86 -9.77
CA CYS A 408 4.60 9.43 -10.85
C CYS A 408 5.08 9.02 -12.23
N VAL A 409 6.36 9.26 -12.52
CA VAL A 409 6.93 8.93 -13.83
C VAL A 409 6.78 7.45 -14.12
N ASN A 410 7.12 6.60 -13.15
CA ASN A 410 7.03 5.15 -13.30
C ASN A 410 5.59 4.70 -13.58
N TYR A 411 4.61 5.17 -12.83
CA TYR A 411 3.21 4.79 -13.00
C TYR A 411 2.61 5.24 -14.33
N GLU A 412 2.78 6.52 -14.70
CA GLU A 412 2.22 7.06 -15.94
C GLU A 412 2.87 6.41 -17.18
N ALA A 413 4.19 6.24 -17.16
CA ALA A 413 4.92 5.58 -18.24
C ALA A 413 4.55 4.09 -18.37
N THR A 414 4.39 3.38 -17.25
CA THR A 414 4.02 1.94 -17.26
C THR A 414 2.68 1.71 -17.93
N GLN A 415 1.68 2.57 -17.68
CA GLN A 415 0.37 2.43 -18.33
C GLN A 415 0.45 2.59 -19.86
N ILE A 416 1.23 3.56 -20.33
CA ILE A 416 1.43 3.81 -21.76
C ILE A 416 2.16 2.61 -22.37
N TRP A 417 3.27 2.19 -21.75
CA TRP A 417 4.11 1.09 -22.20
C TRP A 417 3.32 -0.22 -22.26
N ALA A 418 2.56 -0.55 -21.22
CA ALA A 418 1.74 -1.76 -21.16
C ALA A 418 0.68 -1.78 -22.27
N LYS A 419 0.03 -0.64 -22.55
CA LYS A 419 -0.94 -0.53 -23.63
C LYS A 419 -0.30 -0.73 -25.01
N GLN A 420 0.89 -0.18 -25.24
CA GLN A 420 1.61 -0.31 -26.51
C GLN A 420 2.15 -1.72 -26.74
N ASN A 421 2.51 -2.42 -25.67
CA ASN A 421 3.21 -3.71 -25.76
C ASN A 421 2.34 -4.93 -25.42
N GLY A 422 1.07 -4.75 -25.06
CA GLY A 422 0.17 -5.85 -24.69
C GLY A 422 -0.03 -6.91 -25.78
N SER A 423 0.01 -6.52 -27.06
CA SER A 423 -0.02 -7.48 -28.17
C SER A 423 1.31 -8.18 -28.42
N ARG A 424 2.42 -7.58 -27.99
CA ARG A 424 3.78 -8.09 -28.18
C ARG A 424 4.17 -9.13 -27.13
N TYR A 425 3.68 -8.97 -25.90
CA TYR A 425 4.02 -9.82 -24.77
C TYR A 425 2.77 -10.53 -24.24
N PRO A 426 2.50 -11.79 -24.62
CA PRO A 426 1.33 -12.53 -24.16
C PRO A 426 1.36 -12.86 -22.65
N ASP A 427 2.53 -12.76 -22.02
CA ASP A 427 2.75 -12.86 -20.58
C ASP A 427 2.54 -11.53 -19.83
N LEU A 428 2.22 -10.45 -20.54
CA LEU A 428 1.92 -9.16 -19.94
C LEU A 428 0.51 -9.17 -19.33
N VAL A 429 0.45 -9.08 -18.01
CA VAL A 429 -0.78 -8.76 -17.28
C VAL A 429 -0.64 -7.32 -16.76
N PRO A 430 -1.26 -6.30 -17.39
CA PRO A 430 -1.05 -4.90 -17.01
C PRO A 430 -1.27 -4.62 -15.52
N GLN A 431 -2.26 -5.27 -14.90
CA GLN A 431 -2.59 -5.15 -13.49
C GLN A 431 -1.49 -5.67 -12.55
N ALA A 432 -0.56 -6.49 -13.06
CA ALA A 432 0.62 -6.93 -12.31
C ALA A 432 1.74 -5.88 -12.27
N LEU A 433 1.72 -4.93 -13.21
CA LEU A 433 2.80 -3.95 -13.39
C LEU A 433 2.57 -2.66 -12.63
N PHE A 434 1.31 -2.34 -12.34
CA PHE A 434 0.96 -1.12 -11.62
C PHE A 434 -0.34 -1.29 -10.83
N ASP A 435 -0.42 -0.55 -9.73
CA ASP A 435 -1.60 -0.45 -8.88
C ASP A 435 -2.25 0.91 -9.11
N PRO A 436 -3.49 1.00 -9.65
CA PRO A 436 -4.15 2.27 -9.90
C PRO A 436 -4.67 2.97 -8.64
N LYS A 437 -4.91 2.25 -7.54
CA LYS A 437 -5.36 2.77 -6.23
C LYS A 437 -4.20 3.46 -5.52
N LEU A 438 -3.04 2.81 -5.46
CA LEU A 438 -1.82 3.33 -4.81
C LEU A 438 -0.93 4.14 -5.76
N ARG A 439 -1.13 4.00 -7.07
CA ARG A 439 -0.32 4.60 -8.14
C ARG A 439 1.16 4.29 -8.06
N VAL A 440 1.44 3.03 -7.81
CA VAL A 440 2.81 2.51 -7.82
C VAL A 440 2.99 1.63 -9.05
N SER A 441 4.24 1.54 -9.52
CA SER A 441 4.64 0.65 -10.60
C SER A 441 5.86 -0.18 -10.19
N THR A 442 5.84 -1.45 -10.63
CA THR A 442 6.97 -2.38 -10.51
C THR A 442 8.09 -2.06 -11.50
N LEU A 443 7.76 -1.39 -12.62
CA LEU A 443 8.72 -0.97 -13.64
C LEU A 443 9.28 0.43 -13.31
N LYS A 444 10.56 0.62 -13.61
CA LYS A 444 11.31 1.86 -13.38
C LYS A 444 11.75 2.49 -14.69
N PHE A 445 11.45 3.76 -14.86
CA PHE A 445 11.77 4.54 -16.05
C PHE A 445 12.86 5.57 -15.74
N THR A 446 14.03 5.10 -15.30
CA THR A 446 15.11 5.96 -14.78
C THR A 446 15.62 6.97 -15.80
N LYS A 447 15.75 6.54 -17.08
CA LYS A 447 16.16 7.42 -18.18
C LYS A 447 15.14 8.51 -18.44
N LEU A 448 13.88 8.13 -18.67
CA LEU A 448 12.76 9.07 -18.84
C LEU A 448 12.68 10.04 -17.65
N ARG A 449 12.78 9.54 -16.42
CA ARG A 449 12.80 10.39 -15.22
C ARG A 449 13.86 11.48 -15.31
N SER A 450 15.09 11.10 -15.68
CA SER A 450 16.20 12.06 -15.85
C SER A 450 15.91 13.08 -16.95
N GLU A 451 15.36 12.63 -18.08
CA GLU A 451 14.95 13.50 -19.20
C GLU A 451 13.88 14.52 -18.76
N LEU A 452 12.82 14.04 -18.10
CA LEU A 452 11.72 14.88 -17.63
C LEU A 452 12.17 15.86 -16.55
N ALA A 453 13.00 15.42 -15.61
CA ALA A 453 13.56 16.32 -14.61
C ALA A 453 14.38 17.42 -15.29
N THR A 454 15.28 17.07 -16.21
CA THR A 454 16.09 18.05 -16.97
C THR A 454 15.22 19.07 -17.70
N ALA A 455 14.07 18.65 -18.25
CA ALA A 455 13.12 19.54 -18.91
C ALA A 455 12.38 20.47 -17.93
N LEU A 456 12.04 19.98 -16.74
CA LEU A 456 11.28 20.74 -15.72
C LEU A 456 12.16 21.65 -14.85
N GLN A 457 13.46 21.37 -14.74
CA GLN A 457 14.40 22.15 -13.92
C GLN A 457 14.48 23.63 -14.34
N PRO A 458 14.67 23.99 -15.62
CA PRO A 458 14.66 25.39 -16.06
C PRO A 458 13.33 26.08 -15.78
N GLU A 459 12.21 25.41 -16.09
CA GLU A 459 10.86 25.94 -15.86
C GLU A 459 10.65 26.30 -14.39
N LEU A 460 11.00 25.39 -13.47
CA LEU A 460 10.90 25.66 -12.04
C LEU A 460 11.89 26.74 -11.58
N THR A 461 13.12 26.73 -12.09
CA THR A 461 14.14 27.75 -11.75
C THR A 461 13.65 29.13 -12.12
N ASP A 462 13.16 29.30 -13.35
CA ASP A 462 12.67 30.57 -13.88
C ASP A 462 11.44 31.03 -13.11
N TRP A 463 10.56 30.10 -12.73
CA TRP A 463 9.41 30.40 -11.91
C TRP A 463 9.76 30.76 -10.45
N ILE A 464 10.75 30.11 -9.83
CA ILE A 464 11.25 30.48 -8.48
C ILE A 464 11.87 31.88 -8.57
N LEU A 465 12.66 32.15 -9.61
CA LEU A 465 13.27 33.46 -9.83
C LEU A 465 12.24 34.56 -10.03
N ASP A 466 11.24 34.36 -10.89
CA ASP A 466 10.15 35.32 -11.09
C ASP A 466 9.40 35.58 -9.77
N SER A 467 9.16 34.51 -9.02
CA SER A 467 8.55 34.58 -7.69
C SER A 467 9.46 35.19 -6.62
N VAL A 468 10.78 35.15 -6.74
CA VAL A 468 11.67 35.83 -5.79
C VAL A 468 11.83 37.30 -6.20
N GLN A 469 11.96 37.59 -7.50
CA GLN A 469 12.08 38.93 -8.05
C GLN A 469 10.84 39.76 -7.76
N THR A 470 9.66 39.28 -8.18
CA THR A 470 8.38 39.96 -7.95
C THR A 470 8.20 40.38 -6.48
N PHE A 471 8.68 39.54 -5.56
CA PHE A 471 8.45 39.74 -4.13
C PHE A 471 9.58 40.49 -3.43
N ALA A 472 10.83 40.32 -3.85
CA ALA A 472 11.93 41.16 -3.41
C ALA A 472 11.69 42.64 -3.74
N TYR A 473 10.98 42.94 -4.84
CA TYR A 473 10.54 44.31 -5.17
C TYR A 473 9.38 44.80 -4.31
N GLN A 474 8.54 43.89 -3.80
CA GLN A 474 7.42 44.25 -2.92
C GLN A 474 7.86 44.42 -1.48
N LEU A 475 8.85 43.67 -0.99
CA LEU A 475 9.34 43.76 0.39
C LEU A 475 10.16 45.04 0.61
N ARG A 476 9.61 45.98 1.39
CA ARG A 476 10.32 47.18 1.84
C ARG A 476 10.79 47.03 3.28
N SER A 477 11.89 47.70 3.63
CA SER A 477 12.46 47.67 4.98
C SER A 477 11.58 48.33 6.05
N ASP A 478 10.57 49.11 5.64
CA ASP A 478 9.63 49.82 6.50
C ASP A 478 8.28 49.09 6.67
N MET A 479 8.14 47.89 6.09
CA MET A 479 6.90 47.12 6.19
C MET A 479 6.61 46.68 7.61
N ASN A 480 5.34 46.82 8.01
CA ASN A 480 4.86 46.21 9.24
C ASN A 480 4.60 44.71 9.04
N ASN A 481 4.43 43.98 10.14
CA ASN A 481 4.23 42.53 10.10
C ASN A 481 3.01 42.09 9.27
N ALA A 482 1.93 42.89 9.21
CA ALA A 482 0.76 42.56 8.42
C ALA A 482 1.03 42.67 6.91
N GLU A 483 1.71 43.74 6.49
CA GLU A 483 2.17 43.93 5.10
C GLU A 483 3.13 42.82 4.69
N TYR A 484 4.04 42.42 5.59
CA TYR A 484 4.95 41.30 5.37
C TYR A 484 4.18 39.99 5.17
N CYS A 485 3.19 39.70 6.03
CA CYS A 485 2.37 38.50 5.90
C CYS A 485 1.46 38.54 4.66
N ASP A 486 1.03 39.71 4.18
CA ASP A 486 0.26 39.85 2.94
C ASP A 486 1.12 39.58 1.69
N VAL A 487 2.34 40.11 1.66
CA VAL A 487 3.32 39.81 0.61
C VAL A 487 3.68 38.32 0.64
N TRP A 488 3.82 37.72 1.83
CA TRP A 488 4.08 36.28 1.97
C TRP A 488 2.87 35.41 1.57
N ALA A 489 1.63 35.83 1.88
CA ALA A 489 0.42 35.15 1.45
C ALA A 489 0.16 35.30 -0.06
N GLN A 490 0.66 36.36 -0.68
CA GLN A 490 0.71 36.50 -2.14
C GLN A 490 1.80 35.59 -2.74
N LEU A 491 2.96 35.45 -2.09
CA LEU A 491 4.03 34.54 -2.50
C LEU A 491 3.52 33.11 -2.50
N ASN A 492 2.85 32.68 -1.43
CA ASN A 492 2.23 31.36 -1.34
C ASN A 492 1.05 31.15 -2.31
N ARG A 493 0.62 32.17 -3.07
CA ARG A 493 -0.36 32.04 -4.16
C ARG A 493 0.27 32.07 -5.55
N LYS A 494 1.45 32.67 -5.72
CA LYS A 494 2.22 32.72 -6.99
C LYS A 494 3.29 31.63 -7.10
N VAL A 495 3.96 31.31 -5.98
CA VAL A 495 4.83 30.14 -5.77
C VAL A 495 4.01 28.84 -5.72
N TYR A 496 2.75 28.85 -6.14
CA TYR A 496 2.09 27.62 -6.50
C TYR A 496 1.40 27.94 -7.83
N PRO A 497 1.87 27.40 -8.99
CA PRO A 497 1.05 27.51 -10.19
C PRO A 497 -0.32 26.96 -9.84
N ASP A 498 -1.39 27.47 -10.46
CA ASP A 498 -2.76 27.00 -10.22
C ASP A 498 -2.73 25.47 -10.23
N ILE A 499 -2.71 24.90 -9.02
CA ILE A 499 -2.51 23.49 -8.84
C ILE A 499 -3.78 22.93 -9.42
N ASP A 500 -3.67 22.26 -10.56
CA ASP A 500 -4.82 21.70 -11.24
C ASP A 500 -5.66 20.96 -10.18
N ARG A 501 -6.88 21.47 -9.98
CA ARG A 501 -7.80 20.94 -8.97
C ARG A 501 -8.15 19.50 -9.26
N ASP A 502 -8.02 19.13 -10.52
CA ASP A 502 -8.29 17.81 -11.06
C ASP A 502 -7.00 16.98 -11.18
N ASN A 503 -5.85 17.47 -10.68
CA ASN A 503 -4.64 16.65 -10.66
C ASN A 503 -4.84 15.45 -9.74
N LYS A 504 -4.98 14.32 -10.41
CA LYS A 504 -5.09 12.99 -9.89
C LYS A 504 -3.99 12.68 -8.84
N TRP A 505 -2.78 13.22 -8.95
CA TRP A 505 -1.65 12.96 -8.03
C TRP A 505 -1.69 13.71 -6.70
N ARG A 506 -2.82 14.35 -6.38
CA ARG A 506 -3.06 14.93 -5.06
C ARG A 506 -3.14 13.81 -4.01
N TYR A 507 -2.24 13.86 -3.03
CA TYR A 507 -2.28 12.95 -1.89
C TYR A 507 -3.32 13.47 -0.88
N ASN A 508 -4.37 12.69 -0.60
CA ASN A 508 -5.34 12.94 0.48
C ASN A 508 -4.91 12.27 1.81
N GLY A 509 -3.68 11.76 1.93
CA GLY A 509 -3.31 10.85 3.01
C GLY A 509 -2.68 11.52 4.24
N ILE A 510 -3.30 11.25 5.39
CA ILE A 510 -2.81 10.83 6.74
C ILE A 510 -1.66 11.59 7.42
N PHE A 511 -0.77 12.29 6.71
CA PHE A 511 -0.15 13.46 7.31
C PHE A 511 -1.24 14.51 7.42
N VAL A 512 -1.94 14.48 8.55
CA VAL A 512 -2.48 15.69 9.16
C VAL A 512 -1.29 16.58 9.55
N SER A 513 -0.51 17.04 8.55
CA SER A 513 -0.37 18.48 8.41
C SER A 513 -1.79 18.95 8.58
N HIS A 514 -2.11 19.52 9.76
CA HIS A 514 -3.43 20.02 10.03
C HIS A 514 -3.97 20.69 8.77
N ASP A 515 -5.25 20.53 8.50
CA ASP A 515 -6.01 21.35 7.55
C ASP A 515 -5.98 22.85 7.95
N TYR A 516 -4.81 23.38 8.24
CA TYR A 516 -4.37 24.62 7.65
C TYR A 516 -4.62 24.53 6.15
N SER A 517 -5.83 24.90 5.76
CA SER A 517 -6.15 25.43 4.44
C SER A 517 -4.87 25.96 3.79
N PRO A 518 -4.50 25.50 2.58
CA PRO A 518 -3.29 25.92 1.85
C PRO A 518 -3.10 27.44 1.77
N LYS A 519 -4.12 28.23 2.14
CA LYS A 519 -4.10 29.69 2.09
C LYS A 519 -3.75 30.41 3.40
N ALA A 520 -3.62 29.77 4.57
CA ALA A 520 -3.48 30.55 5.81
C ALA A 520 -2.57 29.99 6.90
N GLY A 521 -2.55 28.68 7.19
CA GLY A 521 -2.10 28.25 8.51
C GLY A 521 -0.59 28.06 8.70
N ALA A 522 0.12 27.50 7.73
CA ALA A 522 1.59 27.37 7.82
C ALA A 522 2.30 28.72 7.68
N ALA A 523 1.79 29.57 6.79
CA ALA A 523 2.25 30.95 6.63
C ALA A 523 1.95 31.79 7.89
N ARG A 524 0.78 31.61 8.52
CA ARG A 524 0.42 32.27 9.78
C ARG A 524 1.20 31.72 10.98
N GLY A 525 1.46 30.42 11.06
CA GLY A 525 2.30 29.82 12.11
C GLY A 525 3.73 30.35 12.05
N ILE A 526 4.34 30.34 10.87
CA ILE A 526 5.69 30.89 10.65
C ILE A 526 5.71 32.42 10.85
N CYS A 527 4.68 33.16 10.42
CA CYS A 527 4.53 34.60 10.71
C CYS A 527 4.39 34.89 12.21
N LEU A 528 3.61 34.09 12.95
CA LEU A 528 3.40 34.25 14.39
C LEU A 528 4.65 33.90 15.19
N ASP A 529 5.40 32.87 14.79
CA ASP A 529 6.67 32.49 15.43
C ASP A 529 7.77 33.54 15.20
N LEU A 530 7.80 34.17 14.02
CA LEU A 530 8.70 35.28 13.71
C LEU A 530 8.30 36.58 14.43
N ALA A 531 6.99 36.86 14.56
CA ALA A 531 6.49 38.02 15.29
C ALA A 531 6.65 37.90 16.82
N ALA A 532 6.74 36.68 17.36
CA ALA A 532 6.92 36.40 18.78
C ALA A 532 8.40 36.19 19.20
N GLY A 533 9.35 36.27 18.27
CA GLY A 533 10.77 36.07 18.58
C GLY A 533 11.17 34.62 18.90
N PHE A 534 10.42 33.63 18.41
CA PHE A 534 10.65 32.22 18.73
C PHE A 534 11.68 31.58 17.79
N VAL A 535 12.68 30.91 18.37
CA VAL A 535 13.70 30.11 17.64
C VAL A 535 13.21 28.66 17.55
N PRO A 536 12.97 28.09 16.37
CA PRO A 536 12.55 26.69 16.23
C PRO A 536 13.70 25.74 16.61
N THR A 537 13.42 24.72 17.42
CA THR A 537 14.41 23.76 17.94
C THR A 537 14.52 22.45 17.15
N SER A 538 13.83 22.27 16.01
CA SER A 538 13.98 21.08 15.16
C SER A 538 14.57 21.40 13.79
N LYS A 539 15.65 20.69 13.44
CA LYS A 539 16.51 20.90 12.27
C LYS A 539 16.07 20.08 11.05
N SER A 540 14.91 20.35 10.46
CA SER A 540 14.62 19.78 9.13
C SER A 540 14.21 20.86 8.14
N THR A 541 14.87 20.85 6.97
CA THR A 541 14.63 21.58 5.71
C THR A 541 14.46 23.11 5.78
N LEU A 542 13.57 23.61 6.64
CA LEU A 542 13.37 25.02 6.95
C LEU A 542 14.63 25.65 7.56
N SER A 543 15.40 24.92 8.39
CA SER A 543 16.68 25.44 8.91
C SER A 543 17.76 25.49 7.84
N THR A 544 17.76 24.60 6.85
CA THR A 544 18.70 24.61 5.73
C THR A 544 18.39 25.76 4.77
N VAL A 545 17.11 26.01 4.47
CA VAL A 545 16.69 27.15 3.65
C VAL A 545 16.87 28.47 4.41
N LYS A 546 16.56 28.53 5.73
CA LYS A 546 16.85 29.71 6.56
C LYS A 546 18.35 29.94 6.74
N SER A 547 19.16 28.91 6.94
CA SER A 547 20.63 29.05 7.04
C SER A 547 21.20 29.48 5.71
N TRP A 548 20.77 28.88 4.59
CA TRP A 548 21.18 29.29 3.25
C TRP A 548 20.79 30.75 2.96
N ILE A 549 19.55 31.15 3.25
CA ILE A 549 19.09 32.55 3.11
C ILE A 549 19.82 33.49 4.07
N LYS A 550 20.23 33.04 5.26
CA LYS A 550 20.90 33.86 6.28
C LYS A 550 22.43 33.94 6.09
N GLU A 551 23.04 32.91 5.49
CA GLU A 551 24.47 32.80 5.18
C GLU A 551 24.80 33.41 3.81
N THR A 552 23.89 33.33 2.82
CA THR A 552 24.06 34.02 1.52
C THR A 552 23.30 35.35 1.43
N GLY A 553 22.25 35.53 2.22
CA GLY A 553 21.44 36.76 2.27
C GLY A 553 21.59 37.49 3.60
N HIS A 554 22.55 38.41 3.67
CA HIS A 554 22.44 39.52 4.60
C HIS A 554 21.21 40.37 4.22
N ILE A 555 20.12 40.24 4.98
CA ILE A 555 18.83 40.93 4.78
C ILE A 555 18.95 42.47 4.88
N SER A 556 20.14 43.03 5.18
CA SER A 556 20.37 44.46 5.36
C SER A 556 20.81 45.23 4.10
N THR A 557 21.05 44.59 2.95
CA THR A 557 21.56 45.28 1.76
C THR A 557 20.51 45.39 0.66
N GLN A 558 20.18 46.61 0.22
CA GLN A 558 19.18 46.90 -0.82
C GLN A 558 19.63 46.59 -2.26
N GLY A 559 20.75 45.88 -2.47
CA GLY A 559 21.26 45.56 -3.81
C GLY A 559 20.43 44.52 -4.58
N PRO A 560 20.49 44.49 -5.93
CA PRO A 560 19.79 43.51 -6.76
C PRO A 560 20.15 42.05 -6.41
N LEU A 561 19.21 41.11 -6.53
CA LEU A 561 19.32 39.69 -6.12
C LEU A 561 20.59 38.97 -6.61
N LYS A 562 21.11 39.35 -7.77
CA LYS A 562 22.36 38.83 -8.36
C LYS A 562 23.59 39.13 -7.49
N GLU A 563 23.62 40.28 -6.83
CA GLU A 563 24.67 40.66 -5.87
C GLU A 563 24.58 39.90 -4.54
N ARG A 564 23.48 39.18 -4.31
CA ARG A 564 23.22 38.34 -3.12
C ARG A 564 23.46 36.85 -3.38
N GLY A 565 24.08 36.49 -4.50
CA GLY A 565 24.39 35.11 -4.87
C GLY A 565 23.20 34.26 -5.36
N ILE A 566 21.99 34.82 -5.38
CA ILE A 566 20.79 34.17 -5.91
C ILE A 566 20.71 34.47 -7.41
N SER A 567 21.46 33.71 -8.20
CA SER A 567 21.38 33.73 -9.66
C SER A 567 20.62 32.51 -10.18
N ARG A 568 20.26 32.55 -11.46
CA ARG A 568 19.69 31.41 -12.17
C ARG A 568 20.59 30.19 -12.09
N GLU A 569 21.89 30.39 -12.23
CA GLU A 569 22.89 29.33 -12.15
C GLU A 569 22.95 28.71 -10.74
N THR A 570 22.90 29.52 -9.68
CA THR A 570 22.89 29.00 -8.29
C THR A 570 21.62 28.22 -7.97
N LEU A 571 20.45 28.70 -8.39
CA LEU A 571 19.17 28.02 -8.16
C LEU A 571 19.04 26.75 -8.99
N LEU A 572 19.48 26.78 -10.25
CA LEU A 572 19.51 25.60 -11.10
C LEU A 572 20.42 24.53 -10.49
N LYS A 573 21.62 24.90 -10.00
CA LYS A 573 22.52 24.00 -9.26
C LYS A 573 21.84 23.39 -8.03
N TYR A 574 21.20 24.21 -7.20
CA TYR A 574 20.48 23.73 -6.01
C TYR A 574 19.39 22.71 -6.36
N ILE A 575 18.59 22.99 -7.39
CA ILE A 575 17.54 22.11 -7.88
C ILE A 575 18.13 20.79 -8.40
N THR A 576 19.23 20.85 -9.17
CA THR A 576 19.94 19.67 -9.68
C THR A 576 20.43 18.78 -8.54
N ASP A 577 21.08 19.38 -7.53
CA ASP A 577 21.62 18.66 -6.39
C ASP A 577 20.50 17.98 -5.57
N ARG A 578 19.33 18.62 -5.44
CA ARG A 578 18.18 18.09 -4.67
C ARG A 578 17.34 17.04 -5.40
N THR A 579 17.26 17.12 -6.72
CA THR A 579 16.52 16.13 -7.52
C THR A 579 17.30 14.84 -7.75
N ASN A 580 18.58 14.82 -7.34
CA ASN A 580 19.48 13.69 -7.54
C ASN A 580 19.50 13.23 -9.02
N VAL A 581 19.40 14.21 -9.93
CA VAL A 581 19.59 14.06 -11.38
C VAL A 581 21.08 14.27 -11.67
N THR A 582 21.95 13.64 -10.89
CA THR A 582 23.30 13.43 -11.36
C THR A 582 23.19 12.35 -12.43
N VAL A 583 23.38 12.75 -13.69
CA VAL A 583 23.71 11.84 -14.79
C VAL A 583 24.88 10.99 -14.29
N ARG A 584 24.61 9.73 -13.95
CA ARG A 584 25.66 8.74 -13.75
C ARG A 584 26.03 8.15 -15.09
#